data_AF-X1ISZ2-F1
#
_entry.id   AF-X1ISZ2-F1
#
_cell.length_a   1.000
_cell.length_b   1.000
_cell.length_c   1.000
_cell.angle_alpha   90.00
_cell.angle_beta   90.00
_cell.angle_gamma   90.00
#
_symmetry.space_group_name_H-M   'P 1'
#
loop_
_entity.id
_entity.type
_entity.pdbx_description
1 polymer ?
#
loop_
_entity_poly.entity_id
_entity_poly.type
_entity_poly.pdbx_seq_one_letter_code
_entity_poly.pdbx_strand_id
1 'polypeptide(L)'
;MMKEIKNKSIRQEYKITREKFFDTEERKAIMKDCEFMATGDERKGRTTWPQRWMLVHLAMNTGLRVSEIAALKIQDIRLDIKQPYI
;
A
#
# COMPACT_ATOMS: atom_id res chain seq x y z
N MET A 1 -16.45 38.38 -33.70
CA MET A 1 -15.80 38.46 -32.38
C MET A 1 -15.84 37.08 -31.73
N MET A 2 -14.88 36.21 -32.06
CA MET A 2 -14.75 34.88 -31.45
C MET A 2 -13.70 34.96 -30.34
N LYS A 3 -14.08 34.62 -29.11
CA LYS A 3 -13.14 34.47 -28.00
C LYS A 3 -12.49 33.08 -28.12
N GLU A 4 -11.20 33.03 -28.40
CA GLU A 4 -10.41 31.82 -28.25
C GLU A 4 -10.37 31.40 -26.77
N ILE A 5 -10.97 30.26 -26.45
CA ILE A 5 -10.78 29.61 -25.16
C ILE A 5 -9.48 28.82 -25.24
N LYS A 6 -8.39 29.38 -24.72
CA LYS A 6 -7.11 28.67 -24.56
C LYS A 6 -7.26 27.62 -23.46
N ASN A 7 -7.67 26.41 -23.84
CA ASN A 7 -7.66 25.25 -22.97
C ASN A 7 -6.21 24.73 -22.83
N LYS A 8 -5.42 25.39 -21.98
CA LYS A 8 -4.05 24.96 -21.67
C LYS A 8 -4.14 23.83 -20.66
N SER A 9 -3.99 22.58 -21.13
CA SER A 9 -3.75 21.43 -20.24
C SER A 9 -2.50 21.74 -19.41
N ILE A 10 -2.70 22.10 -18.14
CA ILE A 10 -1.62 22.26 -17.17
C ILE A 10 -1.15 20.85 -16.83
N ARG A 11 -0.18 20.33 -17.60
CA ARG A 11 0.59 19.17 -17.16
C ARG A 11 1.42 19.63 -15.96
N GLN A 12 0.91 19.38 -14.75
CA GLN A 12 1.72 19.55 -13.54
C GLN A 12 2.96 18.67 -13.69
N GLU A 13 4.13 19.29 -13.56
CA GLU A 13 5.41 18.59 -13.54
C GLU A 13 5.41 17.60 -12.36
N TYR A 14 5.62 16.32 -12.62
CA TYR A 14 5.66 15.31 -11.57
C TYR A 14 6.88 15.56 -10.67
N LYS A 15 6.63 15.93 -9.41
CA LYS A 15 7.66 16.12 -8.38
C LYS A 15 7.44 15.18 -7.22
N ILE A 16 8.49 14.54 -6.72
CA ILE A 16 8.43 13.73 -5.51
C ILE A 16 8.58 14.66 -4.31
N THR A 17 7.55 14.73 -3.49
CA THR A 17 7.43 15.68 -2.38
C THR A 17 6.94 14.94 -1.14
N ARG A 18 7.13 15.50 0.06
CA ARG A 18 6.94 14.76 1.34
C ARG A 18 5.50 14.28 1.54
N GLU A 19 4.54 15.02 1.01
CA GLU A 19 3.10 14.72 1.01
C GLU A 19 2.73 13.49 0.16
N LYS A 20 3.66 12.95 -0.63
CA LYS A 20 3.46 11.68 -1.36
C LYS A 20 3.80 10.45 -0.53
N PHE A 21 4.30 10.64 0.68
CA PHE A 21 4.65 9.56 1.59
C PHE A 21 3.83 9.69 2.85
N PHE A 22 3.43 8.55 3.42
CA PHE A 22 2.76 8.55 4.69
C PHE A 22 3.67 9.07 5.81
N ASP A 23 3.10 9.83 6.73
CA ASP A 23 3.65 9.99 8.06
C ASP A 23 3.30 8.79 8.96
N THR A 24 3.77 8.84 10.20
CA THR A 24 3.59 7.76 11.17
C THR A 24 2.12 7.54 11.53
N GLU A 25 1.32 8.60 11.60
CA GLU A 25 -0.09 8.53 11.98
C GLU A 25 -0.94 8.06 10.80
N GLU A 26 -0.66 8.54 9.59
CA GLU A 26 -1.29 8.06 8.37
C GLU A 26 -0.99 6.57 8.14
N ARG A 27 0.25 6.13 8.42
CA ARG A 27 0.62 4.72 8.39
C ARG A 27 -0.18 3.90 9.40
N LYS A 28 -0.37 4.38 10.63
CA LYS A 28 -1.19 3.67 11.62
C LYS A 28 -2.66 3.62 11.19
N ALA A 29 -3.18 4.71 10.64
CA ALA A 29 -4.57 4.82 10.20
C ALA A 29 -4.86 3.80 9.09
N ILE A 30 -4.05 3.77 8.02
CA ILE A 30 -4.29 2.85 6.89
C ILE A 30 -4.20 1.38 7.32
N MET A 31 -3.32 1.05 8.26
CA MET A 31 -3.17 -0.31 8.78
C MET A 31 -4.40 -0.75 9.57
N LYS A 32 -4.89 0.13 10.46
CA LYS A 32 -6.10 -0.11 11.26
C LYS A 32 -7.35 -0.24 10.39
N ASP A 33 -7.49 0.60 9.38
CA ASP A 33 -8.66 0.56 8.48
C ASP A 33 -8.67 -0.73 7.65
N CYS A 34 -7.51 -1.17 7.16
CA CYS A 34 -7.39 -2.44 6.45
C CYS A 34 -7.71 -3.65 7.35
N GLU A 35 -7.24 -3.64 8.60
CA GLU A 35 -7.55 -4.68 9.59
C GLU A 35 -9.05 -4.77 9.90
N PHE A 36 -9.69 -3.62 10.12
CA PHE A 36 -11.13 -3.55 10.36
C PHE A 36 -11.92 -4.15 9.19
N MET A 37 -11.57 -3.78 7.96
CA MET A 37 -12.21 -4.32 6.76
C MET A 37 -11.94 -5.82 6.58
N ALA A 38 -10.71 -6.27 6.85
CA ALA A 38 -10.34 -7.68 6.78
C ALA A 38 -11.16 -8.52 7.75
N THR A 39 -11.25 -8.09 9.01
CA THR A 39 -12.08 -8.73 10.03
C THR A 39 -13.56 -8.82 9.61
N GLY A 40 -14.07 -7.75 8.99
CA GLY A 40 -15.44 -7.71 8.47
C GLY A 40 -15.69 -8.70 7.32
N ASP A 41 -14.68 -8.93 6.48
CA ASP A 41 -14.72 -9.91 5.38
C ASP A 41 -14.56 -11.34 5.87
N GLU A 42 -13.66 -11.61 6.81
CA GLU A 42 -13.45 -12.93 7.40
C GLU A 42 -14.73 -13.46 8.04
N ARG A 43 -15.44 -12.61 8.80
CA ARG A 43 -16.75 -12.95 9.40
C ARG A 43 -17.80 -13.32 8.36
N LYS A 44 -17.65 -12.89 7.11
CA LYS A 44 -18.54 -13.17 5.98
C LYS A 44 -17.98 -14.26 5.05
N GLY A 45 -16.87 -14.91 5.41
CA GLY A 45 -16.19 -15.91 4.58
C GLY A 45 -15.55 -15.35 3.31
N ARG A 46 -15.27 -14.05 3.25
CA ARG A 46 -14.65 -13.38 2.11
C ARG A 46 -13.15 -13.20 2.36
N THR A 47 -12.36 -13.25 1.29
CA THR A 47 -10.89 -13.22 1.37
C THR A 47 -10.27 -11.94 0.81
N THR A 48 -11.07 -11.08 0.17
CA THR A 48 -10.59 -9.87 -0.52
C THR A 48 -9.86 -8.91 0.41
N TRP A 49 -10.47 -8.49 1.51
CA TRP A 49 -9.82 -7.57 2.44
C TRP A 49 -8.70 -8.22 3.27
N PRO A 50 -8.78 -9.49 3.70
CA PRO A 50 -7.64 -10.18 4.30
C PRO A 50 -6.39 -10.18 3.40
N GLN A 51 -6.55 -10.45 2.10
CA GLN A 51 -5.44 -10.38 1.14
C GLN A 51 -4.87 -8.97 1.00
N ARG A 52 -5.73 -7.95 0.92
CA ARG A 52 -5.30 -6.54 0.85
C ARG A 52 -4.58 -6.10 2.12
N TRP A 53 -5.10 -6.52 3.28
CA TRP A 53 -4.48 -6.21 4.56
C TRP A 53 -3.07 -6.78 4.65
N MET A 54 -2.88 -8.05 4.25
CA MET A 54 -1.55 -8.66 4.13
C MET A 54 -0.63 -7.87 3.16
N LEU A 55 -1.14 -7.47 1.99
CA LEU A 55 -0.36 -6.68 1.01
C LEU A 55 0.10 -5.34 1.57
N VAL A 56 -0.77 -4.63 2.29
CA VAL A 56 -0.42 -3.36 2.95
C VAL A 56 0.63 -3.61 4.03
N HIS A 57 0.49 -4.67 4.84
CA HIS A 57 1.52 -5.07 5.81
C HIS A 57 2.88 -5.32 5.16
N LEU A 58 2.93 -6.06 4.05
CA LEU A 58 4.16 -6.34 3.32
C LEU A 58 4.79 -5.04 2.82
N ALA A 59 4.03 -4.19 2.12
CA ALA A 59 4.54 -2.93 1.57
C ALA A 59 5.06 -1.99 2.67
N MET A 60 4.34 -1.88 3.78
CA MET A 60 4.66 -0.92 4.85
C MET A 60 5.80 -1.34 5.78
N ASN A 61 6.20 -2.62 5.79
CA ASN A 61 7.23 -3.13 6.70
C ASN A 61 8.51 -3.61 6.00
N THR A 62 8.47 -3.89 4.70
CA THR A 62 9.63 -4.44 3.97
C THR A 62 10.29 -3.44 3.02
N GLY A 63 9.57 -2.39 2.60
CA GLY A 63 10.05 -1.46 1.57
C GLY A 63 10.15 -2.08 0.17
N LEU A 64 9.58 -3.28 -0.04
CA LEU A 64 9.53 -3.91 -1.36
C LEU A 64 8.74 -3.07 -2.35
N ARG A 65 9.21 -3.04 -3.61
CA ARG A 65 8.50 -2.43 -4.72
C ARG A 65 7.28 -3.27 -5.09
N VAL A 66 6.29 -2.65 -5.73
CA VAL A 66 5.07 -3.33 -6.19
C VAL A 66 5.38 -4.55 -7.06
N SER A 67 6.37 -4.45 -7.97
CA SER A 67 6.79 -5.57 -8.81
C SER A 67 7.43 -6.72 -8.03
N GLU A 68 8.13 -6.41 -6.95
CA GLU A 68 8.78 -7.42 -6.09
C GLU A 68 7.72 -8.15 -5.26
N ILE A 69 6.78 -7.40 -4.67
CA ILE A 69 5.63 -7.97 -3.93
C ILE A 69 4.81 -8.89 -4.84
N ALA A 70 4.55 -8.47 -6.08
CA ALA A 70 3.78 -9.26 -7.05
C ALA A 70 4.50 -10.56 -7.48
N ALA A 71 5.84 -10.61 -7.37
CA ALA A 71 6.64 -11.75 -7.74
C ALA A 71 6.92 -12.72 -6.57
N LEU A 72 6.52 -12.37 -5.34
CA LEU A 72 6.73 -13.19 -4.14
C LEU A 72 6.08 -14.57 -4.27
N LYS A 73 6.83 -15.61 -3.94
CA LYS A 73 6.37 -16.99 -3.83
C LYS A 73 6.41 -17.44 -2.36
N ILE A 74 5.61 -18.45 -2.03
CA ILE A 74 5.57 -19.02 -0.66
C ILE A 74 6.96 -19.47 -0.21
N GLN A 75 7.77 -20.04 -1.10
CA GLN A 75 9.14 -20.49 -0.82
C GLN A 75 10.11 -19.36 -0.44
N ASP A 76 9.79 -18.10 -0.76
CA ASP A 76 10.61 -16.95 -0.42
C ASP A 76 10.38 -16.51 1.05
N ILE A 77 9.34 -17.05 1.70
CA ILE A 77 8.98 -16.73 3.08
C ILE A 77 9.59 -17.77 4.01
N ARG A 78 10.51 -17.31 4.87
CA ARG A 78 11.15 -18.12 5.92
C ARG A 78 10.63 -17.70 7.28
N LEU A 79 9.85 -18.58 7.93
CA LEU A 79 9.28 -18.35 9.27
C LEU A 79 10.10 -19.00 10.40
N ASP A 80 11.12 -19.76 10.04
CA ASP A 80 11.95 -20.59 10.92
C ASP A 80 13.21 -19.87 11.46
N ILE A 81 13.38 -18.60 11.13
CA ILE A 81 14.56 -17.84 11.53
C ILE A 81 14.43 -17.46 13.02
N LYS A 82 15.22 -18.12 13.89
CA LYS A 82 15.53 -17.58 15.22
C LYS A 82 16.10 -16.18 15.03
N GLN A 83 15.51 -15.18 15.69
CA GLN A 83 15.95 -13.79 15.56
C GLN A 83 17.48 -13.71 15.74
N PRO A 84 18.24 -13.23 14.73
CA PRO A 84 19.69 -13.20 14.82
C PRO A 84 20.22 -12.13 15.80
N TYR A 85 19.35 -11.27 16.33
CA TYR A 85 19.73 -10.11 17.16
C TYR A 85 18.78 -9.86 18.35
N ILE A 86 18.35 -10.93 19.05
CA ILE A 86 17.89 -10.84 20.45
C ILE A 86 18.65 -11.88 21.26
#